data_AF-A0A4R3M6J8-F1
#
_entry.id   AF-A0A4R3M6J8-F1
#
_cell.length_a   1.000
_cell.length_b   1.000
_cell.length_c   1.000
_cell.angle_alpha   90.00
_cell.angle_beta   90.00
_cell.angle_gamma   90.00
#
_symmetry.space_group_name_H-M   'P 1'
#
loop_
_entity.id
_entity.type
_entity.pdbx_description
1 polymer ?
#
loop_
_entity_poly.entity_id
_entity_poly.type
_entity_poly.pdbx_seq_one_letter_code
_entity_poly.pdbx_strand_id
1 'polypeptide(L)'
;MIGALAPFLGPILEIVRRVIPDPAERARLEADLTRAASDAEARLAEAQSAIIVAEAQGSPLQRNWRPAFMVVCMGLLVWHAVAVPILAAALAVPLDEVVGLRAVPDGLWTLLVVGMGGYIGGRSME
;
A
#
# COMPACT_ATOMS: atom_id res chain seq x y z
N MET A 1 -2.26 9.27 3.66
CA MET A 1 -2.75 9.29 5.06
C MET A 1 -2.86 10.74 5.52
N ILE A 2 -4.06 11.18 5.86
CA ILE A 2 -4.33 12.54 6.33
C ILE A 2 -4.32 12.49 7.86
N GLY A 3 -3.48 13.30 8.52
CA GLY A 3 -3.56 13.57 9.95
C GLY A 3 -2.57 12.85 10.87
N ALA A 4 -1.30 12.67 10.48
CA ALA A 4 -0.29 12.21 11.44
C ALA A 4 -0.10 13.22 12.60
N LEU A 5 -0.30 14.51 12.33
CA LEU A 5 -0.22 15.58 13.32
C LEU A 5 -1.58 15.96 13.92
N ALA A 6 -2.69 15.57 13.30
CA ALA A 6 -4.05 15.80 13.80
C ALA A 6 -4.28 15.38 15.27
N PRO A 7 -3.81 14.21 15.75
CA PRO A 7 -4.00 13.82 17.16
C PRO A 7 -3.18 14.67 18.14
N PHE A 8 -2.10 15.32 17.69
CA PHE A 8 -1.28 16.20 18.51
C PHE A 8 -1.75 17.65 18.48
N LEU A 9 -2.40 18.07 17.39
CA LEU A 9 -2.91 19.43 17.23
C LEU A 9 -4.04 19.75 18.21
N GLY A 10 -4.97 18.82 18.42
CA GLY A 10 -6.12 19.00 19.33
C GLY A 10 -5.72 19.37 20.77
N PRO A 11 -4.86 18.59 21.43
CA PRO A 11 -4.37 18.91 22.78
C PRO A 11 -3.61 20.23 22.88
N ILE A 12 -2.82 20.59 21.85
CA ILE A 12 -2.07 21.86 21.83
C ILE A 12 -3.03 23.05 21.71
N LEU A 13 -4.06 22.94 20.86
CA LEU A 13 -5.09 23.97 20.72
C LEU A 13 -5.89 24.17 22.01
N GLU A 14 -6.18 23.10 22.76
CA GLU A 14 -6.81 23.22 24.08
C GLU A 14 -5.94 23.95 25.11
N ILE A 15 -4.63 23.68 25.12
CA ILE A 15 -3.68 24.39 25.98
C ILE A 15 -3.66 25.88 25.64
N VAL A 16 -3.63 26.24 24.35
CA VAL A 16 -3.67 27.63 23.88
C VAL A 16 -4.95 28.34 24.34
N ARG A 17 -6.11 27.67 24.24
CA ARG A 17 -7.40 28.18 24.73
C ARG A 17 -7.42 28.42 26.24
N ARG A 18 -6.71 27.60 27.02
CA ARG A 18 -6.65 27.70 28.47
C ARG A 18 -5.69 28.79 28.95
N VAL A 19 -4.61 29.03 28.22
CA VAL A 19 -3.52 29.95 28.62
C VAL A 19 -3.76 31.39 28.13
N ILE A 20 -4.45 31.59 27.00
CA ILE A 20 -4.60 32.91 26.39
C ILE A 20 -6.03 33.46 26.54
N PRO A 21 -6.23 34.47 27.42
CA PRO A 21 -7.53 35.06 27.67
C PRO A 21 -8.04 35.95 26.53
N ASP A 22 -7.17 36.64 25.78
CA ASP A 22 -7.57 37.50 24.66
C ASP A 22 -8.06 36.67 23.45
N PRO A 23 -9.33 36.82 23.01
CA PRO A 23 -9.85 36.09 21.86
C PRO A 23 -9.17 36.44 20.53
N ALA A 24 -8.67 37.67 20.36
CA ALA A 24 -8.00 38.08 19.11
C ALA A 24 -6.61 37.43 19.00
N GLU A 25 -5.84 37.44 20.09
CA GLU A 25 -4.51 36.82 20.15
C GLU A 25 -4.60 35.29 20.04
N ARG A 26 -5.62 34.69 20.65
CA ARG A 26 -5.92 33.25 20.51
C ARG A 26 -6.22 32.84 19.09
N ALA A 27 -7.12 33.57 18.40
CA ALA A 27 -7.46 33.28 17.01
C ALA A 27 -6.23 33.35 16.08
N ARG A 28 -5.33 34.31 16.34
CA ARG A 28 -4.06 34.44 15.61
C ARG A 28 -3.15 33.23 15.86
N LEU A 29 -2.97 32.81 17.11
CA LEU A 29 -2.13 31.67 17.47
C LEU A 29 -2.69 30.33 16.97
N GLU A 30 -4.00 30.11 17.04
CA GLU A 30 -4.63 28.92 16.46
C GLU A 30 -4.42 28.87 14.93
N ALA A 31 -4.52 30.01 14.24
CA ALA A 31 -4.23 30.11 12.81
C ALA A 31 -2.75 29.86 12.49
N ASP A 32 -1.83 30.41 13.27
CA ASP A 32 -0.38 30.22 13.09
C ASP A 32 0.03 28.77 13.37
N LEU A 33 -0.54 28.12 14.39
CA LEU A 33 -0.32 26.69 14.67
C LEU A 33 -0.87 25.79 13.58
N THR A 34 -2.06 26.10 13.07
CA THR A 34 -2.66 25.35 11.96
C THR A 34 -1.81 25.48 10.70
N ARG A 35 -1.33 26.69 10.38
CA ARG A 35 -0.38 26.92 9.28
C ARG A 35 0.92 26.14 9.45
N ALA A 36 1.52 26.21 10.65
CA ALA A 36 2.76 25.48 10.93
C ALA A 36 2.59 23.96 10.80
N ALA A 37 1.44 23.43 11.22
CA ALA A 37 1.11 22.03 11.05
C ALA A 37 0.89 21.65 9.57
N SER A 38 0.16 22.46 8.81
CA SER A 38 0.01 22.28 7.36
C SER A 38 1.36 22.30 6.64
N ASP A 39 2.25 23.23 6.98
CA ASP A 39 3.60 23.30 6.39
C ASP A 39 4.48 22.11 6.77
N ALA A 40 4.29 21.55 7.97
CA ALA A 40 4.98 20.33 8.39
C ALA A 40 4.46 19.11 7.61
N GLU A 41 3.15 18.98 7.43
CA GLU A 41 2.54 17.92 6.61
C GLU A 41 2.97 18.03 5.14
N ALA A 42 3.01 19.24 4.59
CA ALA A 42 3.49 19.48 3.23
C ALA A 42 4.94 19.02 3.04
N ARG A 43 5.84 19.36 3.98
CA ARG A 43 7.24 18.92 3.95
C ARG A 43 7.40 17.41 4.08
N LEU A 44 6.58 16.77 4.93
CA LEU A 44 6.57 15.31 5.04
C LEU A 44 6.13 14.66 3.73
N ALA A 45 5.07 15.18 3.12
CA ALA A 45 4.58 14.71 1.83
C ALA A 45 5.62 14.91 0.70
N GLU A 46 6.31 16.06 0.68
CA GLU A 46 7.41 16.34 -0.25
C GLU A 46 8.56 15.34 -0.07
N ALA A 47 8.99 15.09 1.17
CA ALA A 47 10.05 14.13 1.46
C ALA A 47 9.68 12.71 1.03
N GLN A 48 8.45 12.26 1.32
CA GLN A 48 7.93 10.97 0.84
C GLN A 48 7.89 10.91 -0.69
N SER A 49 7.44 11.98 -1.34
CA SER A 49 7.40 12.07 -2.80
C SER A 49 8.81 11.99 -3.41
N ALA A 50 9.80 12.64 -2.80
CA ALA A 50 11.18 12.62 -3.26
C ALA A 50 11.78 11.21 -3.21
N ILE A 51 11.46 10.44 -2.16
CA ILE A 51 11.84 9.02 -2.05
C ILE A 51 11.20 8.21 -3.17
N ILE A 52 9.89 8.33 -3.38
CA ILE A 52 9.17 7.61 -4.43
C ILE A 52 9.73 7.95 -5.82
N VAL A 53 10.02 9.22 -6.09
CA VAL A 53 10.62 9.65 -7.36
C VAL A 53 12.03 9.08 -7.52
N ALA A 54 12.83 9.04 -6.47
CA ALA A 54 14.15 8.43 -6.49
C ALA A 54 14.08 6.91 -6.77
N GLU A 55 13.17 6.19 -6.11
CA GLU A 55 12.91 4.76 -6.38
C GLU A 55 12.40 4.54 -7.81
N ALA A 56 11.50 5.40 -8.27
CA ALA A 56 10.96 5.36 -9.61
C ALA A 56 11.99 5.74 -10.68
N GLN A 57 13.12 6.36 -10.36
CA GLN A 57 14.22 6.60 -11.29
C GLN A 57 15.29 5.50 -11.26
N GLY A 58 15.23 4.59 -10.28
CA GLY A 58 16.15 3.48 -10.10
C GLY A 58 16.05 2.37 -11.16
N SER A 59 16.71 1.24 -10.87
CA SER A 59 16.83 0.10 -11.78
C SER A 59 15.45 -0.41 -12.28
N PRO A 60 15.33 -0.83 -13.56
CA PRO A 60 14.09 -1.41 -14.09
C PRO A 60 13.54 -2.56 -13.23
N LEU A 61 14.42 -3.33 -12.59
CA LEU A 61 14.03 -4.42 -11.69
C LEU A 61 13.35 -3.91 -10.41
N GLN A 62 13.84 -2.81 -9.83
CA GLN A 62 13.25 -2.20 -8.62
C GLN A 62 11.87 -1.61 -8.88
N ARG A 63 11.65 -1.09 -10.09
CA ARG A 63 10.38 -0.47 -10.49
C ARG A 63 9.32 -1.50 -10.89
N ASN A 64 9.75 -2.54 -11.61
CA ASN A 64 8.82 -3.44 -12.29
C ASN A 64 8.60 -4.76 -11.55
N TRP A 65 9.33 -5.09 -10.49
CA TRP A 65 9.14 -6.37 -9.79
C TRP A 65 7.71 -6.54 -9.25
N ARG A 66 7.05 -5.46 -8.82
CA ARG A 66 5.67 -5.48 -8.29
C ARG A 66 4.65 -5.84 -9.38
N PRO A 67 4.55 -5.10 -10.52
CA PRO A 67 3.73 -5.54 -11.65
C PRO A 67 4.13 -6.90 -12.21
N ALA A 68 5.43 -7.18 -12.32
CA ALA A 68 5.92 -8.45 -12.86
C ALA A 68 5.48 -9.65 -12.01
N PHE A 69 5.56 -9.53 -10.68
CA PHE A 69 5.06 -10.55 -9.77
C PHE A 69 3.56 -10.81 -9.96
N MET A 70 2.76 -9.75 -10.08
CA MET A 70 1.32 -9.89 -10.35
C MET A 70 1.03 -10.57 -11.68
N VAL A 71 1.76 -10.22 -12.74
CA VAL A 71 1.63 -10.87 -14.06
C VAL A 71 2.00 -12.34 -13.99
N VAL A 72 3.08 -12.70 -13.28
CA VAL A 72 3.49 -14.11 -13.12
C VAL A 72 2.45 -14.89 -12.31
N CYS A 73 1.98 -14.37 -11.18
CA CYS A 73 0.95 -15.02 -10.36
C CYS A 73 -0.36 -15.22 -11.15
N MET A 74 -0.81 -14.19 -11.87
CA MET A 74 -2.01 -14.28 -12.71
C MET A 74 -1.80 -15.25 -13.87
N GLY A 75 -0.62 -15.23 -14.50
CA GLY A 75 -0.26 -16.15 -15.57
C GLY A 75 -0.28 -17.61 -15.11
N LEU A 76 0.25 -17.92 -13.93
CA LEU A 76 0.17 -19.25 -13.33
C LEU A 76 -1.27 -19.67 -13.05
N LEU A 77 -2.09 -18.77 -12.51
CA LEU A 77 -3.53 -19.01 -12.30
C LEU A 77 -4.24 -19.34 -13.61
N VAL A 78 -4.05 -18.53 -14.66
CA VAL A 78 -4.65 -18.75 -15.98
C VAL A 78 -4.14 -20.05 -16.60
N TRP A 79 -2.85 -20.34 -16.47
CA TRP A 79 -2.25 -21.58 -16.95
C TRP A 79 -2.93 -22.81 -16.31
N HIS A 80 -2.99 -22.87 -14.99
CA HIS A 80 -3.53 -24.02 -14.27
C HIS A 80 -5.07 -24.11 -14.31
N ALA A 81 -5.78 -22.99 -14.40
CA ALA A 81 -7.24 -22.95 -14.41
C ALA A 81 -7.86 -23.07 -15.81
N VAL A 82 -7.16 -22.63 -16.86
CA VAL A 82 -7.70 -22.55 -18.22
C VAL A 82 -6.88 -23.36 -19.22
N ALA A 83 -5.56 -23.14 -19.28
CA ALA A 83 -4.73 -23.81 -20.28
C ALA A 83 -4.63 -25.32 -20.05
N VAL A 84 -4.43 -25.77 -18.80
CA VAL A 84 -4.32 -27.19 -18.46
C VAL A 84 -5.59 -27.99 -18.77
N PRO A 85 -6.82 -27.56 -18.39
CA PRO A 85 -8.04 -28.27 -18.78
C PRO A 85 -8.26 -28.36 -20.29
N ILE A 86 -7.93 -27.31 -21.04
CA ILE A 86 -8.03 -27.32 -22.50
C ILE A 86 -7.04 -28.31 -23.11
N LEU A 87 -5.80 -28.35 -22.63
CA LEU A 87 -4.78 -29.30 -23.06
C LEU A 87 -5.17 -30.74 -22.70
N ALA A 88 -5.70 -30.97 -21.50
CA ALA A 88 -6.20 -32.27 -21.06
C ALA A 88 -7.30 -32.80 -22.02
N ALA A 89 -8.27 -31.94 -22.35
CA ALA A 89 -9.34 -32.26 -23.28
C ALA A 89 -8.83 -32.51 -24.71
N ALA A 90 -7.88 -31.70 -25.19
CA ALA A 90 -7.32 -31.83 -26.54
C ALA A 90 -6.44 -33.08 -26.71
N LEU A 91 -5.70 -33.48 -25.67
CA LEU A 91 -4.78 -34.62 -25.70
C LEU A 91 -5.43 -35.93 -25.20
N ALA A 92 -6.65 -35.87 -24.66
CA ALA A 92 -7.32 -37.00 -24.00
C ALA A 92 -6.50 -37.64 -22.86
N VAL A 93 -5.71 -36.82 -22.15
CA VAL A 93 -4.90 -37.22 -21.00
C VAL A 93 -5.39 -36.46 -19.76
N PRO A 94 -5.53 -37.10 -18.59
CA PRO A 94 -5.98 -36.45 -17.35
C PRO A 94 -4.88 -35.57 -16.72
N LEU A 95 -4.47 -34.52 -17.44
CA LEU A 95 -3.45 -33.56 -16.98
C LEU A 95 -3.96 -32.65 -15.86
N ASP A 96 -5.28 -32.52 -15.72
CA ASP A 96 -5.95 -31.72 -14.70
C ASP A 96 -5.78 -32.31 -13.28
N GLU A 97 -5.62 -33.63 -13.16
CA GLU A 97 -5.38 -34.30 -11.88
C GLU A 97 -3.93 -34.17 -11.41
N VAL A 98 -2.97 -34.09 -12.33
CA VAL A 98 -1.53 -34.08 -12.04
C VAL A 98 -0.96 -32.66 -11.98
N VAL A 99 -1.48 -31.76 -12.82
CA VAL A 99 -0.94 -30.40 -13.02
C VAL A 99 -2.05 -29.35 -13.03
N GLY A 100 -3.31 -29.71 -12.82
CA GLY A 100 -4.41 -28.74 -12.74
C GLY A 100 -4.45 -28.01 -11.41
N LEU A 101 -5.42 -27.11 -11.29
CA LEU A 101 -5.60 -26.29 -10.09
C LEU A 101 -5.79 -27.11 -8.80
N ARG A 102 -6.34 -28.34 -8.93
CA ARG A 102 -6.54 -29.29 -7.82
C ARG A 102 -5.24 -29.92 -7.31
N ALA A 103 -4.20 -29.94 -8.14
CA ALA A 103 -2.89 -30.45 -7.75
C ALA A 103 -2.06 -29.39 -7.00
N VAL A 104 -2.51 -28.13 -6.97
CA VAL A 104 -1.83 -27.05 -6.25
C VAL A 104 -2.09 -27.21 -4.74
N PRO A 105 -1.04 -27.34 -3.90
CA PRO A 105 -1.20 -27.49 -2.46
C PRO A 105 -1.90 -26.29 -1.81
N ASP A 106 -2.78 -26.55 -0.84
CA ASP A 106 -3.54 -25.49 -0.16
C ASP A 106 -2.66 -24.42 0.51
N GLY A 107 -1.49 -24.83 1.03
CA GLY A 107 -0.53 -23.92 1.63
C GLY A 107 -0.01 -22.84 0.66
N LEU A 108 -0.04 -23.11 -0.65
CA LEU A 108 0.38 -22.14 -1.67
C LEU A 108 -0.65 -21.01 -1.82
N TRP A 109 -1.95 -21.31 -1.65
CA TRP A 109 -3.01 -20.28 -1.58
C TRP A 109 -2.86 -19.42 -0.34
N THR A 110 -2.54 -20.03 0.81
CA THR A 110 -2.25 -19.28 2.03
C THR A 110 -1.05 -18.36 1.84
N LEU A 111 0.04 -18.86 1.25
CA LEU A 111 1.22 -18.04 0.96
C LEU A 111 0.90 -16.87 0.02
N LEU A 112 0.06 -17.10 -0.99
CA LEU A 112 -0.39 -16.06 -1.91
C LEU A 112 -1.19 -14.96 -1.19
N VAL A 113 -2.15 -15.35 -0.35
CA VAL A 113 -2.97 -14.43 0.44
C VAL A 113 -2.13 -13.66 1.46
N VAL A 114 -1.23 -14.33 2.18
CA VAL A 114 -0.32 -13.70 3.15
C VAL A 114 0.66 -12.77 2.44
N GLY A 115 1.20 -13.18 1.29
CA GLY A 115 2.11 -12.38 0.49
C GLY A 115 1.45 -11.10 -0.05
N MET A 116 0.27 -11.21 -0.66
CA MET A 116 -0.49 -10.04 -1.11
C MET A 116 -1.01 -9.19 0.04
N GLY A 117 -1.55 -9.82 1.09
CA GLY A 117 -2.07 -9.14 2.27
C GLY A 117 -0.98 -8.37 3.02
N GLY A 118 0.19 -8.97 3.20
CA GLY A 118 1.36 -8.32 3.78
C GLY A 118 1.88 -7.17 2.93
N TYR A 119 1.85 -7.31 1.60
CA TYR A 119 2.25 -6.25 0.67
C TYR A 119 1.28 -5.05 0.68
N ILE A 120 -0.03 -5.30 0.63
CA ILE A 120 -1.06 -4.25 0.70
C ILE A 120 -1.05 -3.60 2.09
N GLY A 121 -0.91 -4.40 3.14
CA GLY A 121 -0.82 -3.92 4.52
C GLY A 121 0.40 -3.03 4.73
N GLY A 122 1.59 -3.47 4.28
CA GLY A 122 2.82 -2.67 4.36
C GLY A 122 2.71 -1.32 3.67
N ARG A 123 2.09 -1.28 2.48
CA ARG A 123 1.82 -0.03 1.75
C ARG A 123 0.76 0.86 2.41
N SER A 124 -0.15 0.29 3.19
CA SER A 124 -1.16 1.06 3.91
C SER A 124 -0.61 1.67 5.21
N MET A 125 0.56 1.19 5.65
CA MET A 125 1.28 1.67 6.83
C MET A 125 2.41 2.65 6.48
N GLU A 126 2.80 2.75 5.20
CA GLU A 126 3.65 3.82 4.63
C GLU A 126 2.86 5.13 4.46
#